data_AF-A0A2U3NVA2-F1
#
_entry.id   AF-A0A2U3NVA2-F1
#
_cell.length_a   1.000
_cell.length_b   1.000
_cell.length_c   1.000
_cell.angle_alpha   90.00
_cell.angle_beta   90.00
_cell.angle_gamma   90.00
#
_symmetry.space_group_name_H-M   'P 1'
#
loop_
_entity.id
_entity.type
_entity.pdbx_description
1 polymer ?
#
loop_
_entity_poly.entity_id
_entity_poly.type
_entity_poly.pdbx_seq_one_letter_code
_entity_poly.pdbx_strand_id
1 'polypeptide(L)'
;LADDGGNSSNLLVIFGITGDLARKMTFRALYRLERRKLLDCPILGVASDEITVAELVKRARKAIKEAGEKIDDAVFDRLADRLDYVHGDVTDGELYHRLAEMIGSDYRPLYYLEMPPALFAPIVENLAREGLVKQARVAVEKPFGHDLDSACELNERLHKVLDEDQILRVDHFLGKQPVVELECLRFANQALAALWDRHSVSEIHITMAEDFGVEDRGRFYDKVGTLRDVVQNHLLQVLAMVAMEPPVGDTADDLNDKKSEVFRAMPPLDPKRCVRGQYTGYTDVDGVAKKSKTETFIALRTEIDNWRWSGVPIFLRAGKSLTEKVTEVRLFLRRVPQLAFLPHRRTAEPNQIVLRIDPDPGMRMQLAAQVDGDWHDVHLDSLFVTDLGEPETPYEVLFHAALTGDRGLFAREDSIEETWRIVQPLLDKPGEVHPYEPGSWGPEEAQTLVRGHHRWQEPWFPQKTKSSK
;
A
#
# COMPACT_ATOMS: atom_id res chain seq x y z
N LEU A 1 -17.12 -20.12 -7.74
CA LEU A 1 -16.41 -21.39 -7.45
C LEU A 1 -16.08 -22.04 -8.78
N ALA A 2 -15.14 -21.43 -9.50
CA ALA A 2 -14.51 -22.09 -10.63
C ALA A 2 -13.54 -23.14 -10.07
N ASP A 3 -13.40 -24.25 -10.78
CA ASP A 3 -12.51 -25.35 -10.46
C ASP A 3 -11.05 -24.84 -10.48
N ASP A 4 -10.42 -24.75 -9.30
CA ASP A 4 -9.20 -23.97 -9.03
C ASP A 4 -7.90 -24.66 -9.45
N GLY A 5 -7.95 -25.51 -10.48
CA GLY A 5 -6.80 -25.99 -11.26
C GLY A 5 -5.58 -26.54 -10.51
N GLY A 6 -5.70 -26.91 -9.23
CA GLY A 6 -4.57 -27.32 -8.39
C GLY A 6 -3.56 -26.20 -8.03
N ASN A 7 -3.93 -24.92 -8.19
CA ASN A 7 -3.00 -23.80 -8.06
C ASN A 7 -2.87 -23.24 -6.61
N SER A 8 -3.74 -23.63 -5.68
CA SER A 8 -3.70 -23.12 -4.30
C SER A 8 -2.61 -23.79 -3.47
N SER A 9 -1.99 -23.01 -2.59
CA SER A 9 -1.02 -23.47 -1.60
C SER A 9 -1.71 -24.29 -0.52
N ASN A 10 -1.09 -25.38 -0.08
CA ASN A 10 -1.64 -26.30 0.93
C ASN A 10 -0.82 -26.34 2.23
N LEU A 11 0.13 -25.43 2.39
CA LEU A 11 0.89 -25.17 3.61
C LEU A 11 1.31 -23.70 3.65
N LEU A 12 1.16 -23.05 4.79
CA LEU A 12 1.66 -21.71 5.03
C LEU A 12 2.87 -21.78 5.97
N VAL A 13 4.03 -21.32 5.52
CA VAL A 13 5.26 -21.27 6.31
C VAL A 13 5.63 -19.82 6.56
N ILE A 14 5.66 -19.39 7.83
CA ILE A 14 5.90 -17.99 8.19
C ILE A 14 7.27 -17.85 8.87
N PHE A 15 8.21 -17.23 8.17
CA PHE A 15 9.50 -16.83 8.74
C PHE A 15 9.34 -15.50 9.48
N GLY A 16 9.74 -15.47 10.75
CA GLY A 16 9.62 -14.29 11.61
C GLY A 16 8.35 -14.27 12.46
N ILE A 17 7.71 -15.41 12.69
CA ILE A 17 6.41 -15.54 13.38
C ILE A 17 6.40 -14.99 14.83
N THR A 18 7.56 -14.78 15.43
CA THR A 18 7.71 -14.19 16.78
C THR A 18 7.93 -12.67 16.75
N GLY A 19 8.02 -12.06 15.57
CA GLY A 19 8.32 -10.66 15.36
C GLY A 19 7.15 -9.69 15.62
N ASP A 20 7.45 -8.41 15.47
CA ASP A 20 6.47 -7.34 15.73
C ASP A 20 5.32 -7.31 14.70
N LEU A 21 5.61 -7.60 13.43
CA LEU A 21 4.57 -7.66 12.40
C LEU A 21 3.60 -8.81 12.69
N ALA A 22 4.15 -9.97 13.08
CA ALA A 22 3.38 -11.14 13.47
C ALA A 22 2.36 -10.80 14.56
N ARG A 23 2.85 -10.12 15.60
CA ARG A 23 2.08 -9.67 16.76
C ARG A 23 1.05 -8.60 16.43
N LYS A 24 1.40 -7.60 15.61
CA LYS A 24 0.52 -6.45 15.32
C LYS A 24 -0.55 -6.80 14.27
N MET A 25 -0.23 -7.64 13.28
CA MET A 25 -1.06 -7.85 12.09
C MET A 25 -1.30 -9.33 11.75
N THR A 26 -0.27 -10.17 11.66
CA THR A 26 -0.36 -11.52 11.07
C THR A 26 -1.31 -12.44 11.84
N PHE A 27 -1.15 -12.58 13.16
CA PHE A 27 -2.04 -13.46 13.94
C PHE A 27 -3.51 -13.01 13.90
N ARG A 28 -3.76 -11.69 13.86
CA ARG A 28 -5.10 -11.14 13.71
C ARG A 28 -5.69 -11.52 12.35
N ALA A 29 -4.93 -11.38 11.27
CA ALA A 29 -5.36 -11.75 9.92
C ALA A 29 -5.68 -13.24 9.81
N LEU A 30 -4.80 -14.11 10.31
CA LEU A 30 -5.01 -15.56 10.32
C LEU A 30 -6.26 -15.97 11.12
N TYR A 31 -6.50 -15.35 12.28
CA TYR A 31 -7.71 -15.58 13.06
C TYR A 31 -8.98 -15.17 12.33
N ARG A 32 -8.96 -14.05 11.60
CA ARG A 32 -10.11 -13.62 10.80
C ARG A 32 -10.37 -14.54 9.61
N LEU A 33 -9.32 -15.02 8.92
CA LEU A 33 -9.45 -16.04 7.86
C LEU A 33 -10.04 -17.34 8.40
N GLU A 34 -9.59 -17.82 9.56
CA GLU A 34 -10.15 -19.00 10.24
C GLU A 34 -11.62 -18.78 10.64
N ARG A 35 -11.97 -17.59 11.11
CA ARG A 35 -13.36 -17.21 11.43
C ARG A 35 -14.26 -17.26 10.20
N ARG A 36 -13.74 -16.86 9.04
CA ARG A 36 -14.43 -16.90 7.74
C ARG A 36 -14.35 -18.26 7.04
N LYS A 37 -13.63 -19.24 7.61
CA LYS A 37 -13.37 -20.57 7.03
C LYS A 37 -12.67 -20.50 5.67
N LEU A 38 -11.80 -19.50 5.50
CA LEU A 38 -10.95 -19.32 4.32
C LEU A 38 -9.53 -19.86 4.52
N LEU A 39 -9.23 -20.38 5.71
CA LEU A 39 -7.98 -21.03 6.04
C LEU A 39 -8.18 -22.54 6.06
N ASP A 40 -7.56 -23.26 5.13
CA ASP A 40 -7.72 -24.71 4.95
C ASP A 40 -6.41 -25.50 5.06
N CYS A 41 -5.27 -24.84 5.20
CA CYS A 41 -3.95 -25.47 5.32
C CYS A 41 -3.40 -25.48 6.77
N PRO A 42 -2.36 -26.29 7.05
CA PRO A 42 -1.50 -26.14 8.23
C PRO A 42 -0.67 -24.85 8.16
N ILE A 43 -0.18 -24.39 9.31
CA ILE A 43 0.69 -23.22 9.45
C ILE A 43 1.96 -23.61 10.22
N LEU A 44 3.10 -23.45 9.59
CA LEU A 44 4.42 -23.69 10.20
C LEU A 44 5.11 -22.36 10.49
N GLY A 45 5.23 -22.02 11.77
CA GLY A 45 6.00 -20.86 12.20
C GLY A 45 7.50 -21.16 12.27
N VAL A 46 8.33 -20.22 11.81
CA VAL A 46 9.79 -20.32 11.88
C VAL A 46 10.37 -19.07 12.51
N ALA A 47 11.17 -19.21 13.58
CA ALA A 47 11.92 -18.11 14.17
C ALA A 47 13.14 -18.60 14.97
N SER A 48 13.97 -17.68 15.45
CA SER A 48 15.16 -18.02 16.25
C SER A 48 14.83 -18.33 17.71
N ASP A 49 13.67 -17.91 18.23
CA ASP A 49 13.27 -18.16 19.62
C ASP A 49 13.15 -19.67 19.89
N GLU A 50 13.82 -20.18 20.92
CA GLU A 50 13.62 -21.55 21.40
C GLU A 50 12.36 -21.61 22.28
N ILE A 51 11.20 -21.72 21.62
CA ILE A 51 9.89 -21.84 22.28
C ILE A 51 9.14 -23.08 21.79
N THR A 52 8.19 -23.52 22.60
CA THR A 52 7.26 -24.60 22.27
C THR A 52 6.08 -24.09 21.44
N VAL A 53 5.42 -24.98 20.70
CA VAL A 53 4.15 -24.67 19.99
C VAL A 53 3.10 -24.11 20.97
N ALA A 54 3.01 -24.65 22.19
CA ALA A 54 2.09 -24.16 23.22
C ALA A 54 2.36 -22.71 23.64
N GLU A 55 3.63 -22.28 23.63
CA GLU A 55 4.00 -20.88 23.88
C GLU A 55 3.69 -19.99 22.68
N LEU A 56 3.91 -20.47 21.45
CA LEU A 56 3.50 -19.77 20.23
C LEU A 56 1.98 -19.53 20.22
N VAL A 57 1.18 -20.55 20.53
CA VAL A 57 -0.28 -20.45 20.63
C VAL A 57 -0.69 -19.41 21.68
N LYS A 58 -0.01 -19.35 22.84
CA LYS A 58 -0.25 -18.30 23.86
C LYS A 58 0.08 -16.91 23.32
N ARG A 59 1.20 -16.76 22.59
CA ARG A 59 1.60 -15.48 21.95
C ARG A 59 0.55 -15.05 20.92
N ALA A 60 0.09 -15.97 20.07
CA ALA A 60 -0.96 -15.72 19.08
C ALA A 60 -2.27 -15.24 19.74
N ARG A 61 -2.74 -15.95 20.78
CA ARG A 61 -3.95 -15.57 21.53
C ARG A 61 -3.84 -14.17 22.13
N LYS A 62 -2.68 -13.86 22.71
CA LYS A 62 -2.40 -12.54 23.28
C LYS A 62 -2.40 -11.45 22.21
N ALA A 63 -1.70 -11.67 21.09
CA ALA A 63 -1.63 -10.75 19.96
C ALA A 63 -3.02 -10.42 19.38
N ILE A 64 -3.85 -11.44 19.14
CA ILE A 64 -5.22 -11.27 18.63
C ILE A 64 -6.05 -10.41 19.60
N LYS A 65 -5.93 -10.65 20.91
CA LYS A 65 -6.63 -9.88 21.94
C LYS A 65 -6.15 -8.43 22.02
N GLU A 66 -4.83 -8.21 21.97
CA GLU A 66 -4.22 -6.88 21.99
C GLU A 66 -4.58 -6.04 20.75
N ALA A 67 -4.82 -6.71 19.61
CA ALA A 67 -5.32 -6.07 18.39
C ALA A 67 -6.82 -5.69 18.46
N GLY A 68 -7.49 -5.93 19.58
CA GLY A 68 -8.87 -5.54 19.83
C GLY A 68 -9.93 -6.54 19.34
N GLU A 69 -9.54 -7.73 18.89
CA GLU A 69 -10.50 -8.75 18.47
C GLU A 69 -11.21 -9.39 19.68
N LYS A 70 -12.51 -9.62 19.53
CA LYS A 70 -13.25 -10.51 20.43
C LYS A 70 -12.97 -11.96 20.02
N ILE A 71 -12.28 -12.69 20.88
CA ILE A 71 -11.90 -14.08 20.63
C ILE A 71 -13.12 -14.99 20.86
N ASP A 72 -13.45 -15.78 19.85
CA ASP A 72 -14.29 -16.97 19.92
C ASP A 72 -13.35 -18.17 20.09
N ASP A 73 -13.49 -18.88 21.22
CA ASP A 73 -12.62 -19.99 21.57
C ASP A 73 -12.70 -21.13 20.54
N ALA A 74 -13.86 -21.42 19.97
CA ALA A 74 -13.98 -22.48 18.97
C ALA A 74 -13.28 -22.13 17.65
N VAL A 75 -13.20 -20.84 17.32
CA VAL A 75 -12.42 -20.35 16.16
C VAL A 75 -10.93 -20.41 16.48
N PHE A 76 -10.54 -19.92 17.66
CA PHE A 76 -9.14 -19.91 18.05
C PHE A 76 -8.56 -21.32 18.19
N ASP A 77 -9.32 -22.27 18.74
CA ASP A 77 -8.84 -23.64 18.94
C ASP A 77 -8.58 -24.32 17.58
N ARG A 78 -9.43 -24.10 16.56
CA ARG A 78 -9.14 -24.55 15.20
C ARG A 78 -7.88 -23.92 14.60
N LEU A 79 -7.67 -22.62 14.85
CA LEU A 79 -6.42 -21.95 14.42
C LEU A 79 -5.21 -22.57 15.14
N ALA A 80 -5.31 -22.81 16.45
CA ALA A 80 -4.25 -23.39 17.26
C ALA A 80 -3.88 -24.81 16.79
N ASP A 81 -4.88 -25.62 16.43
CA ASP A 81 -4.68 -26.98 15.91
C ASP A 81 -3.95 -27.01 14.55
N ARG A 82 -3.91 -25.87 13.82
CA ARG A 82 -3.15 -25.73 12.58
C ARG A 82 -1.71 -25.27 12.79
N LEU A 83 -1.38 -24.71 13.96
CA LEU A 83 -0.08 -24.11 14.23
C LEU A 83 0.95 -25.16 14.65
N ASP A 84 2.07 -25.15 13.97
CA ASP A 84 3.29 -25.84 14.36
C ASP A 84 4.48 -24.86 14.35
N TYR A 85 5.62 -25.26 14.90
CA TYR A 85 6.76 -24.37 15.10
C TYR A 85 8.11 -25.06 14.96
N VAL A 86 9.02 -24.41 14.25
CA VAL A 86 10.42 -24.80 14.14
C VAL A 86 11.30 -23.63 14.54
N HIS A 87 12.11 -23.84 15.58
CA HIS A 87 13.17 -22.91 15.93
C HIS A 87 14.43 -23.12 15.04
N GLY A 88 15.14 -22.05 14.71
CA GLY A 88 16.47 -22.14 14.10
C GLY A 88 16.99 -20.81 13.56
N ASP A 89 18.28 -20.79 13.23
CA ASP A 89 18.91 -19.67 12.53
C ASP A 89 18.65 -19.80 11.03
N VAL A 90 18.08 -18.76 10.42
CA VAL A 90 17.78 -18.73 8.99
C VAL A 90 19.03 -18.66 8.10
N THR A 91 20.20 -18.45 8.69
CA THR A 91 21.49 -18.52 7.99
C THR A 91 22.13 -19.91 8.04
N ASP A 92 21.57 -20.82 8.85
CA ASP A 92 22.06 -22.19 9.01
C ASP A 92 21.31 -23.17 8.09
N GLY A 93 22.05 -23.99 7.33
CA GLY A 93 21.50 -25.01 6.45
C GLY A 93 20.75 -26.12 7.18
N GLU A 94 21.09 -26.43 8.44
CA GLU A 94 20.43 -27.48 9.22
C GLU A 94 18.92 -27.19 9.42
N LEU A 95 18.56 -25.91 9.57
CA LEU A 95 17.16 -25.51 9.64
C LEU A 95 16.37 -25.98 8.41
N TYR A 96 16.91 -25.75 7.22
CA TYR A 96 16.24 -26.05 5.96
C TYR A 96 16.18 -27.54 5.68
N HIS A 97 17.19 -28.30 6.12
CA HIS A 97 17.14 -29.75 6.06
C HIS A 97 15.97 -30.32 6.90
N ARG A 98 15.79 -29.83 8.13
CA ARG A 98 14.64 -30.21 8.97
C ARG A 98 13.31 -29.77 8.36
N LEU A 99 13.25 -28.58 7.75
CA LEU A 99 12.07 -28.13 7.01
C LEU A 99 11.75 -29.07 5.85
N ALA A 100 12.75 -29.55 5.11
CA ALA A 100 12.55 -30.49 4.01
C ALA A 100 11.98 -31.83 4.50
N GLU A 101 12.45 -32.34 5.63
CA GLU A 101 11.89 -33.56 6.25
C GLU A 101 10.44 -33.37 6.71
N MET A 102 10.10 -32.21 7.27
CA MET A 102 8.75 -31.92 7.77
C MET A 102 7.74 -31.66 6.65
N ILE A 103 8.14 -30.94 5.61
CA ILE A 103 7.26 -30.57 4.50
C ILE A 103 7.08 -31.79 3.58
N GLY A 104 8.16 -32.45 3.14
CA GLY A 104 8.04 -33.53 2.14
C GLY A 104 7.64 -33.01 0.75
N SER A 105 7.41 -33.92 -0.20
CA SER A 105 7.28 -33.59 -1.64
C SER A 105 5.88 -33.20 -2.11
N ASP A 106 4.84 -33.47 -1.32
CA ASP A 106 3.44 -33.37 -1.75
C ASP A 106 2.83 -31.99 -1.46
N TYR A 107 3.59 -31.11 -0.80
CA TYR A 107 3.15 -29.77 -0.47
C TYR A 107 3.54 -28.75 -1.54
N ARG A 108 2.65 -27.77 -1.68
CA ARG A 108 2.81 -26.51 -2.41
C ARG A 108 2.83 -25.38 -1.38
N PRO A 109 4.00 -25.09 -0.78
CA PRO A 109 4.08 -24.16 0.32
C PRO A 109 3.98 -22.70 -0.15
N LEU A 110 3.28 -21.88 0.62
CA LEU A 110 3.45 -20.43 0.62
C LEU A 110 4.45 -20.07 1.73
N TYR A 111 5.62 -19.57 1.35
CA TYR A 111 6.59 -19.01 2.28
C TYR A 111 6.32 -17.52 2.45
N TYR A 112 5.96 -17.09 3.66
CA TYR A 112 5.76 -15.69 4.00
C TYR A 112 6.94 -15.19 4.85
N LEU A 113 7.68 -14.21 4.34
CA LEU A 113 8.90 -13.68 4.94
C LEU A 113 8.64 -12.33 5.61
N GLU A 114 8.23 -12.35 6.88
CA GLU A 114 8.13 -11.15 7.73
C GLU A 114 9.42 -10.89 8.52
N MET A 115 10.54 -10.92 7.79
CA MET A 115 11.91 -10.83 8.32
C MET A 115 12.62 -9.57 7.79
N PRO A 116 13.75 -9.16 8.38
CA PRO A 116 14.60 -8.11 7.82
C PRO A 116 14.98 -8.39 6.34
N PRO A 117 14.92 -7.38 5.44
CA PRO A 117 15.12 -7.58 4.00
C PRO A 117 16.45 -8.23 3.59
N ALA A 118 17.50 -7.99 4.37
CA ALA A 118 18.82 -8.60 4.15
C ALA A 118 18.79 -10.15 4.22
N LEU A 119 17.73 -10.73 4.80
CA LEU A 119 17.55 -12.17 4.96
C LEU A 119 16.68 -12.80 3.87
N PHE A 120 15.98 -12.02 3.03
CA PHE A 120 15.08 -12.57 2.01
C PHE A 120 15.80 -13.49 1.03
N ALA A 121 16.84 -12.99 0.35
CA ALA A 121 17.59 -13.80 -0.60
C ALA A 121 18.31 -15.00 0.07
N PRO A 122 19.00 -14.85 1.23
CA PRO A 122 19.53 -16.01 1.96
C PRO A 122 18.51 -17.10 2.29
N ILE A 123 17.29 -16.72 2.72
CA ILE A 123 16.23 -17.68 3.01
C ILE A 123 15.81 -18.43 1.75
N VAL A 124 15.53 -17.70 0.67
CA VAL A 124 15.08 -18.27 -0.60
C VAL A 124 16.16 -19.16 -1.23
N GLU A 125 17.42 -18.76 -1.18
CA GLU A 125 18.55 -19.55 -1.67
C GLU A 125 18.71 -20.86 -0.89
N ASN A 126 18.52 -20.83 0.43
CA ASN A 126 18.57 -22.04 1.25
C ASN A 126 17.38 -22.97 1.00
N LEU A 127 16.16 -22.43 0.89
CA LEU A 127 14.99 -23.21 0.47
C LEU A 127 15.23 -23.89 -0.88
N ALA A 128 15.82 -23.17 -1.83
CA ALA A 128 16.12 -23.72 -3.15
C ALA A 128 17.16 -24.85 -3.13
N ARG A 129 18.19 -24.78 -2.26
CA ARG A 129 19.19 -25.85 -2.09
C ARG A 129 18.57 -27.17 -1.64
N GLU A 130 17.56 -27.11 -0.77
CA GLU A 130 16.80 -28.27 -0.30
C GLU A 130 15.64 -28.66 -1.24
N GLY A 131 15.51 -27.98 -2.39
CA GLY A 131 14.47 -28.28 -3.38
C GLY A 131 13.05 -27.86 -2.98
N LEU A 132 12.92 -27.01 -1.97
CA LEU A 132 11.65 -26.62 -1.35
C LEU A 132 10.88 -25.53 -2.12
N VAL A 133 11.43 -24.99 -3.21
CA VAL A 133 10.82 -23.86 -3.96
C VAL A 133 10.07 -24.25 -5.23
N LYS A 134 10.17 -25.51 -5.69
CA LYS A 134 9.70 -25.92 -7.03
C LYS A 134 8.21 -25.71 -7.28
N GLN A 135 7.37 -25.86 -6.26
CA GLN A 135 5.92 -25.66 -6.33
C GLN A 135 5.47 -24.60 -5.32
N ALA A 136 6.40 -23.76 -4.88
CA ALA A 136 6.17 -22.81 -3.82
C ALA A 136 5.81 -21.44 -4.39
N ARG A 137 5.21 -20.61 -3.54
CA ARG A 137 5.23 -19.15 -3.67
C ARG A 137 6.01 -18.57 -2.51
N VAL A 138 6.68 -17.45 -2.74
CA VAL A 138 7.40 -16.70 -1.72
C VAL A 138 6.84 -15.30 -1.66
N ALA A 139 6.14 -15.01 -0.57
CA ALA A 139 5.70 -13.68 -0.22
C ALA A 139 6.75 -12.96 0.62
N VAL A 140 7.22 -11.82 0.14
CA VAL A 140 8.26 -11.00 0.80
C VAL A 140 7.67 -9.68 1.25
N GLU A 141 7.96 -9.28 2.48
CA GLU A 141 7.51 -8.00 3.04
C GLU A 141 8.34 -6.81 2.55
N LYS A 142 7.74 -5.61 2.58
CA LYS A 142 8.47 -4.39 2.26
C LYS A 142 9.55 -4.11 3.34
N PRO A 143 10.67 -3.47 2.99
CA PRO A 143 11.02 -2.87 1.70
C PRO A 143 11.68 -3.82 0.67
N PHE A 144 11.40 -3.57 -0.62
CA PHE A 144 11.98 -4.28 -1.78
C PHE A 144 13.18 -3.51 -2.33
N GLY A 145 14.32 -3.64 -1.65
CA GLY A 145 15.45 -2.75 -1.87
C GLY A 145 15.28 -1.40 -1.16
N HIS A 146 16.31 -0.57 -1.22
CA HIS A 146 16.33 0.79 -0.65
C HIS A 146 16.70 1.87 -1.68
N ASP A 147 16.91 1.46 -2.92
CA ASP A 147 17.15 2.24 -4.12
C ASP A 147 17.00 1.29 -5.32
N LEU A 148 17.17 1.81 -6.54
CA LEU A 148 17.06 1.00 -7.76
C LEU A 148 18.06 -0.16 -7.78
N ASP A 149 19.34 0.11 -7.51
CA ASP A 149 20.41 -0.88 -7.63
C ASP A 149 20.19 -2.06 -6.66
N SER A 150 19.84 -1.77 -5.41
CA SER A 150 19.57 -2.82 -4.41
C SER A 150 18.26 -3.58 -4.67
N ALA A 151 17.27 -2.96 -5.32
CA ALA A 151 16.06 -3.65 -5.76
C ALA A 151 16.35 -4.63 -6.90
N CYS A 152 17.12 -4.18 -7.91
CA CYS A 152 17.58 -5.04 -9.01
C CYS A 152 18.46 -6.19 -8.47
N GLU A 153 19.38 -5.93 -7.55
CA GLU A 153 20.21 -6.98 -6.93
C GLU A 153 19.36 -8.03 -6.21
N LEU A 154 18.36 -7.60 -5.43
CA LEU A 154 17.44 -8.51 -4.75
C LEU A 154 16.67 -9.36 -5.77
N ASN A 155 16.08 -8.73 -6.79
CA ASN A 155 15.35 -9.41 -7.85
C ASN A 155 16.21 -10.43 -8.59
N GLU A 156 17.42 -10.05 -9.02
CA GLU A 156 18.37 -10.96 -9.67
C GLU A 156 18.68 -12.19 -8.82
N ARG A 157 18.78 -12.04 -7.49
CA ARG A 157 19.02 -13.15 -6.59
C ARG A 157 17.81 -14.07 -6.45
N LEU A 158 16.60 -13.50 -6.34
CA LEU A 158 15.36 -14.29 -6.27
C LEU A 158 15.11 -15.05 -7.58
N HIS A 159 15.29 -14.40 -8.73
CA HIS A 159 15.06 -15.00 -10.05
C HIS A 159 16.05 -16.09 -10.46
N LYS A 160 17.15 -16.27 -9.73
CA LYS A 160 18.02 -17.44 -9.91
C LYS A 160 17.33 -18.74 -9.54
N VAL A 161 16.28 -18.70 -8.71
CA VAL A 161 15.63 -19.89 -8.15
C VAL A 161 14.10 -19.86 -8.15
N LEU A 162 13.49 -18.72 -8.50
CA LEU A 162 12.04 -18.52 -8.56
C LEU A 162 11.64 -17.86 -9.88
N ASP A 163 10.53 -18.30 -10.45
CA ASP A 163 9.85 -17.57 -11.51
C ASP A 163 9.08 -16.37 -10.94
N GLU A 164 8.77 -15.34 -11.75
CA GLU A 164 8.07 -14.13 -11.28
C GLU A 164 6.66 -14.41 -10.76
N ASP A 165 5.99 -15.45 -11.25
CA ASP A 165 4.69 -15.85 -10.75
C ASP A 165 4.74 -16.54 -9.37
N GLN A 166 5.93 -16.91 -8.91
CA GLN A 166 6.18 -17.43 -7.57
C GLN A 166 6.50 -16.33 -6.56
N ILE A 167 6.86 -15.11 -6.99
CA ILE A 167 7.29 -14.02 -6.11
C ILE A 167 6.13 -13.08 -5.83
N LEU A 168 5.74 -12.95 -4.56
CA LEU A 168 4.66 -12.08 -4.12
C LEU A 168 5.23 -10.93 -3.28
N ARG A 169 5.37 -9.75 -3.87
CA ARG A 169 5.89 -8.56 -3.17
C ARG A 169 4.76 -7.88 -2.41
N VAL A 170 4.73 -8.05 -1.09
CA VAL A 170 3.63 -7.66 -0.19
C VAL A 170 3.63 -6.14 0.04
N ASP A 171 2.61 -5.49 -0.48
CA ASP A 171 2.29 -4.10 -0.16
C ASP A 171 0.88 -4.03 0.45
N HIS A 172 0.80 -3.81 1.76
CA HIS A 172 -0.48 -3.73 2.48
C HIS A 172 -1.40 -2.58 2.01
N PHE A 173 -0.93 -1.60 1.23
CA PHE A 173 -1.83 -0.63 0.60
C PHE A 173 -2.59 -1.22 -0.60
N LEU A 174 -2.00 -2.17 -1.32
CA LEU A 174 -2.68 -2.87 -2.41
C LEU A 174 -3.82 -3.76 -1.89
N GLY A 175 -3.69 -4.28 -0.66
CA GLY A 175 -4.77 -5.02 0.02
C GLY A 175 -5.91 -4.14 0.57
N LYS A 176 -5.85 -2.81 0.42
CA LYS A 176 -6.97 -1.95 0.82
C LYS A 176 -8.08 -2.06 -0.22
N GLN A 177 -9.26 -2.45 0.26
CA GLN A 177 -10.51 -2.58 -0.49
C GLN A 177 -10.68 -1.61 -1.69
N PRO A 178 -10.52 -0.26 -1.55
CA PRO A 178 -10.70 0.71 -2.64
C PRO A 178 -9.83 0.53 -3.88
N VAL A 179 -8.73 -0.23 -3.79
CA VAL A 179 -7.91 -0.55 -4.97
C VAL A 179 -8.72 -1.39 -5.97
N VAL A 180 -9.51 -2.36 -5.49
CA VAL A 180 -10.36 -3.22 -6.33
C VAL A 180 -11.61 -2.47 -6.80
N GLU A 181 -12.25 -1.67 -5.94
CA GLU A 181 -13.41 -0.89 -6.36
C GLU A 181 -13.07 0.21 -7.37
N LEU A 182 -11.83 0.71 -7.39
CA LEU A 182 -11.43 1.76 -8.31
C LEU A 182 -11.52 1.30 -9.78
N GLU A 183 -11.24 0.04 -10.08
CA GLU A 183 -11.40 -0.51 -11.44
C GLU A 183 -12.86 -0.51 -11.87
N CYS A 184 -13.75 -1.04 -11.03
CA CYS A 184 -15.20 -1.02 -11.27
C CYS A 184 -15.72 0.41 -11.40
N LEU A 185 -15.28 1.32 -10.53
CA LEU A 185 -15.66 2.73 -10.56
C LEU A 185 -15.29 3.36 -11.90
N ARG A 186 -14.07 3.12 -12.40
CA ARG A 186 -13.57 3.74 -13.63
C ARG A 186 -14.13 3.10 -14.90
N PHE A 187 -14.23 1.77 -14.93
CA PHE A 187 -14.47 1.04 -16.17
C PHE A 187 -15.89 0.49 -16.31
N ALA A 188 -16.67 0.39 -15.24
CA ALA A 188 -18.09 0.00 -15.31
C ALA A 188 -19.06 1.20 -15.38
N ASN A 189 -18.58 2.43 -15.17
CA ASN A 189 -19.41 3.63 -15.13
C ASN A 189 -19.08 4.58 -16.27
N GLN A 190 -19.87 4.54 -17.36
CA GLN A 190 -19.63 5.35 -18.56
C GLN A 190 -19.52 6.87 -18.27
N ALA A 191 -20.31 7.39 -17.33
CA ALA A 191 -20.26 8.79 -16.95
C ALA A 191 -18.90 9.20 -16.37
N LEU A 192 -18.28 8.33 -15.57
CA LEU A 192 -16.96 8.57 -15.00
C LEU A 192 -15.87 8.32 -16.05
N ALA A 193 -15.97 7.23 -16.82
CA ALA A 193 -15.02 6.90 -17.87
C ALA A 193 -14.85 8.05 -18.89
N ALA A 194 -15.95 8.71 -19.26
CA ALA A 194 -15.95 9.86 -20.18
C ALA A 194 -15.26 11.11 -19.63
N LEU A 195 -15.11 11.22 -18.30
CA LEU A 195 -14.44 12.34 -17.63
C LEU A 195 -12.98 12.02 -17.28
N TRP A 196 -12.51 10.81 -17.55
CA TRP A 196 -11.26 10.28 -17.00
C TRP A 196 -10.04 10.45 -17.91
N ASP A 197 -9.85 11.65 -18.44
CA ASP A 197 -8.70 11.99 -19.29
C ASP A 197 -8.36 13.49 -19.21
N ARG A 198 -7.28 13.89 -19.89
CA ARG A 198 -6.82 15.28 -20.01
C ARG A 198 -7.82 16.25 -20.66
N HIS A 199 -8.84 15.79 -21.38
CA HIS A 199 -9.85 16.69 -21.96
C HIS A 199 -10.80 17.20 -20.88
N SER A 200 -11.05 16.38 -19.85
CA SER A 200 -11.93 16.72 -18.73
C SER A 200 -11.16 17.07 -17.47
N VAL A 201 -10.02 16.45 -17.19
CA VAL A 201 -9.18 16.67 -16.00
C VAL A 201 -8.10 17.72 -16.30
N SER A 202 -7.96 18.71 -15.42
CA SER A 202 -6.90 19.72 -15.49
C SER A 202 -5.71 19.41 -14.59
N GLU A 203 -5.91 18.76 -13.44
CA GLU A 203 -4.90 18.55 -12.42
C GLU A 203 -5.29 17.40 -11.47
N ILE A 204 -4.30 16.71 -10.91
CA ILE A 204 -4.51 15.65 -9.92
C ILE A 204 -3.72 15.96 -8.64
N HIS A 205 -4.35 15.88 -7.48
CA HIS A 205 -3.71 15.96 -6.17
C HIS A 205 -3.83 14.62 -5.44
N ILE A 206 -2.74 14.14 -4.87
CA ILE A 206 -2.70 12.97 -3.99
C ILE A 206 -2.25 13.45 -2.61
N THR A 207 -3.02 13.12 -1.57
CA THR A 207 -2.66 13.41 -0.18
C THR A 207 -2.65 12.12 0.62
N MET A 208 -1.56 11.86 1.34
CA MET A 208 -1.50 10.83 2.39
C MET A 208 -0.99 11.44 3.69
N ALA A 209 -1.91 11.71 4.60
CA ALA A 209 -1.62 12.28 5.90
C ALA A 209 -1.82 11.27 7.00
N GLU A 210 -0.89 11.25 7.95
CA GLU A 210 -0.96 10.52 9.20
C GLU A 210 -0.89 11.52 10.34
N ASP A 211 -1.83 11.43 11.29
CA ASP A 211 -1.92 12.30 12.47
C ASP A 211 -1.02 11.86 13.64
N PHE A 212 -0.21 10.82 13.42
CA PHE A 212 0.75 10.29 14.38
C PHE A 212 2.20 10.39 13.87
N GLY A 213 3.14 10.42 14.80
CA GLY A 213 4.58 10.51 14.53
C GLY A 213 5.23 9.15 14.28
N VAL A 214 6.57 9.09 14.39
CA VAL A 214 7.34 7.85 14.21
C VAL A 214 7.34 6.94 15.45
N GLU A 215 6.99 7.48 16.62
CA GLU A 215 6.80 6.75 17.89
C GLU A 215 7.99 5.81 18.22
N ASP A 216 7.76 4.51 18.35
CA ASP A 216 8.74 3.49 18.76
C ASP A 216 9.66 3.02 17.62
N ARG A 217 9.47 3.52 16.38
CA ARG A 217 10.17 3.04 15.18
C ARG A 217 11.33 3.92 14.73
N GLY A 218 11.83 4.82 15.58
CA GLY A 218 12.83 5.83 15.22
C GLY A 218 14.05 5.26 14.50
N ARG A 219 14.69 4.21 15.07
CA ARG A 219 15.88 3.56 14.48
C ARG A 219 15.66 3.01 13.07
N PHE A 220 14.46 2.50 12.78
CA PHE A 220 14.09 1.97 11.47
C PHE A 220 13.75 3.12 10.52
N TYR A 221 12.83 4.00 10.92
CA TYR A 221 12.31 5.07 10.08
C TYR A 221 13.40 6.06 9.65
N ASP A 222 14.39 6.33 10.51
CA ASP A 222 15.49 7.27 10.23
C ASP A 222 16.38 6.84 9.05
N LYS A 223 16.30 5.56 8.63
CA LYS A 223 16.99 5.04 7.44
C LYS A 223 16.07 4.97 6.20
N VAL A 224 14.77 5.09 6.39
CA VAL A 224 13.76 4.88 5.34
C VAL A 224 13.28 6.22 4.81
N GLY A 225 12.74 7.06 5.68
CA GLY A 225 12.10 8.33 5.32
C GLY A 225 10.76 8.16 4.61
N THR A 226 10.02 9.25 4.50
CA THR A 226 8.67 9.25 3.90
C THR A 226 8.69 8.85 2.43
N LEU A 227 9.75 9.21 1.70
CA LEU A 227 9.88 8.90 0.28
C LEU A 227 9.88 7.38 0.03
N ARG A 228 10.62 6.61 0.82
CA ARG A 228 10.67 5.14 0.70
C ARG A 228 9.50 4.45 1.40
N ASP A 229 9.03 4.99 2.53
CA ASP A 229 8.01 4.31 3.33
C ASP A 229 6.67 4.23 2.60
N VAL A 230 6.28 5.31 1.90
CA VAL A 230 4.94 5.45 1.32
C VAL A 230 4.88 5.99 -0.11
N VAL A 231 5.86 6.79 -0.56
CA VAL A 231 5.78 7.39 -1.90
C VAL A 231 6.18 6.38 -2.97
N GLN A 232 7.36 5.75 -2.84
CA GLN A 232 7.91 4.82 -3.84
C GLN A 232 6.97 3.64 -4.14
N ASN A 233 6.26 3.15 -3.14
CA ASN A 233 5.35 2.02 -3.26
C ASN A 233 3.88 2.50 -3.31
N HIS A 234 3.27 2.75 -2.15
CA HIS A 234 1.84 2.91 -1.95
C HIS A 234 1.23 3.97 -2.87
N LEU A 235 1.80 5.18 -2.88
CA LEU A 235 1.19 6.30 -3.60
C LEU A 235 1.42 6.24 -5.11
N LEU A 236 2.55 5.70 -5.55
CA LEU A 236 2.77 5.44 -6.98
C LEU A 236 1.86 4.31 -7.47
N GLN A 237 1.63 3.26 -6.67
CA GLN A 237 0.66 2.21 -6.99
C GLN A 237 -0.78 2.74 -7.07
N VAL A 238 -1.20 3.56 -6.10
CA VAL A 238 -2.51 4.24 -6.15
C VAL A 238 -2.62 5.14 -7.39
N LEU A 239 -1.57 5.90 -7.72
CA LEU A 239 -1.55 6.71 -8.94
C LEU A 239 -1.70 5.87 -10.20
N ALA A 240 -0.99 4.74 -10.29
CA ALA A 240 -1.11 3.83 -11.43
C ALA A 240 -2.55 3.30 -11.57
N MET A 241 -3.20 2.90 -10.47
CA MET A 241 -4.60 2.46 -10.49
C MET A 241 -5.57 3.56 -10.93
N VAL A 242 -5.29 4.81 -10.60
CA VAL A 242 -6.08 5.97 -11.05
C VAL A 242 -5.84 6.28 -12.53
N ALA A 243 -4.63 6.03 -13.03
CA ALA A 243 -4.18 6.52 -14.33
C ALA A 243 -4.18 5.47 -15.45
N MET A 244 -4.12 4.18 -15.12
CA MET A 244 -3.92 3.10 -16.09
C MET A 244 -5.05 2.98 -17.12
N GLU A 245 -4.74 2.49 -18.31
CA GLU A 245 -5.74 2.07 -19.29
C GLU A 245 -6.51 0.83 -18.80
N PRO A 246 -7.72 0.54 -19.33
CA PRO A 246 -8.43 -0.68 -18.97
C PRO A 246 -7.61 -1.94 -19.33
N PRO A 247 -7.48 -2.91 -18.43
CA PRO A 247 -6.91 -4.23 -18.74
C PRO A 247 -7.66 -4.91 -19.88
N VAL A 248 -6.95 -5.72 -20.67
CA VAL A 248 -7.55 -6.47 -21.80
C VAL A 248 -8.20 -7.78 -21.38
N GLY A 249 -7.88 -8.25 -20.17
CA GLY A 249 -8.37 -9.49 -19.56
C GLY A 249 -8.45 -9.36 -18.04
N ASP A 250 -8.82 -10.45 -17.38
CA ASP A 250 -9.03 -10.55 -15.94
C ASP A 250 -7.83 -11.17 -15.19
N THR A 251 -6.70 -11.36 -15.88
CA THR A 251 -5.50 -11.91 -15.24
C THR A 251 -4.73 -10.85 -14.46
N ALA A 252 -4.00 -11.29 -13.42
CA ALA A 252 -3.12 -10.40 -12.66
C ALA A 252 -2.04 -9.73 -13.53
N ASP A 253 -1.56 -10.42 -14.57
CA ASP A 253 -0.57 -9.87 -15.49
C ASP A 253 -1.18 -8.82 -16.41
N ASP A 254 -2.43 -8.98 -16.88
CA ASP A 254 -3.13 -7.94 -17.65
C ASP A 254 -3.26 -6.63 -16.85
N LEU A 255 -3.56 -6.75 -15.55
CA LEU A 255 -3.62 -5.61 -14.63
C LEU A 255 -2.23 -4.97 -14.42
N ASN A 256 -1.22 -5.80 -14.13
CA ASN A 256 0.14 -5.32 -13.88
C ASN A 256 0.78 -4.69 -15.13
N ASP A 257 0.47 -5.18 -16.34
CA ASP A 257 0.89 -4.57 -17.60
C ASP A 257 0.38 -3.12 -17.71
N LYS A 258 -0.88 -2.87 -17.37
CA LYS A 258 -1.46 -1.52 -17.41
C LYS A 258 -0.86 -0.58 -16.37
N LYS A 259 -0.51 -1.09 -15.18
CA LYS A 259 0.23 -0.32 -14.16
C LYS A 259 1.65 0.03 -14.63
N SER A 260 2.36 -0.95 -15.17
CA SER A 260 3.73 -0.80 -15.70
C SER A 260 3.80 0.22 -16.84
N GLU A 261 2.83 0.21 -17.76
CA GLU A 261 2.69 1.21 -18.83
C GLU A 261 2.59 2.65 -18.29
N VAL A 262 1.90 2.87 -17.15
CA VAL A 262 1.84 4.18 -16.50
C VAL A 262 3.23 4.59 -16.02
N PHE A 263 3.91 3.74 -15.26
CA PHE A 263 5.21 4.08 -14.69
C PHE A 263 6.27 4.35 -15.76
N ARG A 264 6.28 3.56 -16.84
CA ARG A 264 7.17 3.78 -18.00
C ARG A 264 6.93 5.13 -18.68
N ALA A 265 5.71 5.66 -18.61
CA ALA A 265 5.38 6.99 -19.12
C ALA A 265 5.67 8.13 -18.11
N MET A 266 6.10 7.82 -16.89
CA MET A 266 6.49 8.84 -15.90
C MET A 266 7.99 9.16 -15.99
N PRO A 267 8.37 10.44 -16.11
CA PRO A 267 9.78 10.81 -16.05
C PRO A 267 10.34 10.62 -14.62
N PRO A 268 11.67 10.47 -14.47
CA PRO A 268 12.30 10.60 -13.17
C PRO A 268 11.96 11.92 -12.50
N LEU A 269 11.74 11.91 -11.19
CA LEU A 269 11.33 13.10 -10.44
C LEU A 269 12.41 14.18 -10.47
N ASP A 270 11.99 15.44 -10.59
CA ASP A 270 12.89 16.60 -10.52
C ASP A 270 13.08 17.03 -9.06
N PRO A 271 14.30 16.97 -8.49
CA PRO A 271 14.57 17.45 -7.13
C PRO A 271 14.18 18.90 -6.88
N LYS A 272 14.13 19.75 -7.91
CA LYS A 272 13.69 21.15 -7.79
C LYS A 272 12.17 21.29 -7.60
N ARG A 273 11.42 20.24 -7.90
CA ARG A 273 9.96 20.15 -7.75
C ARG A 273 9.58 19.20 -6.61
N CYS A 274 10.46 19.08 -5.63
CA CYS A 274 10.24 18.31 -4.41
C CYS A 274 10.54 19.18 -3.20
N VAL A 275 9.69 19.08 -2.19
CA VAL A 275 9.83 19.72 -0.87
C VAL A 275 9.88 18.61 0.15
N ARG A 276 10.92 18.62 0.99
CA ARG A 276 11.07 17.69 2.11
C ARG A 276 10.82 18.42 3.41
N GLY A 277 10.05 17.80 4.30
CA GLY A 277 9.80 18.32 5.63
C GLY A 277 10.23 17.38 6.73
N GLN A 278 10.52 17.91 7.91
CA GLN A 278 10.72 17.14 9.14
C GLN A 278 10.01 17.84 10.29
N TYR A 279 9.10 17.13 10.98
CA TYR A 279 8.34 17.74 12.06
C TYR A 279 9.24 18.10 13.25
N THR A 280 8.94 19.23 13.91
CA THR A 280 9.64 19.67 15.12
C THR A 280 9.52 18.60 16.21
N GLY A 281 10.65 18.13 16.75
CA GLY A 281 10.72 17.05 17.75
C GLY A 281 11.07 15.67 17.21
N TYR A 282 11.18 15.47 15.88
CA TYR A 282 11.59 14.19 15.31
C TYR A 282 12.96 13.69 15.81
N THR A 283 13.95 14.59 15.94
CA THR A 283 15.29 14.25 16.45
C THR A 283 15.33 13.89 17.94
N ASP A 284 14.21 14.03 18.64
CA ASP A 284 14.05 13.62 20.04
C ASP A 284 13.41 12.24 20.21
N VAL A 285 12.94 11.64 19.10
CA VAL A 285 12.46 10.25 19.08
C VAL A 285 13.62 9.28 19.34
N ASP A 286 13.40 8.27 20.17
CA ASP A 286 14.42 7.28 20.49
C ASP A 286 14.91 6.53 19.23
N GLY A 287 16.22 6.36 19.13
CA GLY A 287 16.88 5.76 17.97
C GLY A 287 17.05 6.66 16.74
N VAL A 288 16.56 7.91 16.74
CA VAL A 288 16.81 8.89 15.67
C VAL A 288 18.11 9.65 15.91
N ALA A 289 18.90 9.88 14.86
CA ALA A 289 20.12 10.66 14.98
C ALA A 289 19.84 12.13 15.31
N LYS A 290 20.59 12.73 16.25
CA LYS A 290 20.41 14.13 16.68
C LYS A 290 20.57 15.20 15.59
N LYS A 291 21.20 14.84 14.47
CA LYS A 291 21.36 15.71 13.28
C LYS A 291 20.74 15.07 12.04
N SER A 292 19.76 14.18 12.24
CA SER A 292 19.08 13.52 11.13
C SER A 292 18.53 14.54 10.15
N LYS A 293 18.70 14.23 8.86
CA LYS A 293 18.09 14.95 7.74
C LYS A 293 17.06 14.08 7.03
N THR A 294 16.55 13.06 7.70
CA THR A 294 15.51 12.18 7.17
C THR A 294 14.17 12.89 7.16
N GLU A 295 13.48 12.87 6.03
CA GLU A 295 12.21 13.56 5.88
C GLU A 295 11.05 12.76 6.48
N THR A 296 10.20 13.44 7.25
CA THR A 296 8.92 12.93 7.74
C THR A 296 7.74 13.50 6.95
N PHE A 297 8.03 14.29 5.91
CA PHE A 297 7.07 14.83 4.95
C PHE A 297 7.73 14.97 3.57
N ILE A 298 6.96 14.71 2.50
CA ILE A 298 7.31 14.96 1.11
C ILE A 298 6.13 15.66 0.43
N ALA A 299 6.40 16.71 -0.35
CA ALA A 299 5.50 17.18 -1.39
C ALA A 299 6.25 17.25 -2.73
N LEU A 300 5.68 16.73 -3.80
CA LEU A 300 6.33 16.65 -5.11
C LEU A 300 5.36 16.91 -6.25
N ARG A 301 5.91 17.30 -7.41
CA ARG A 301 5.19 17.35 -8.68
C ARG A 301 5.76 16.31 -9.64
N THR A 302 4.87 15.55 -10.27
CA THR A 302 5.16 14.59 -11.33
C THR A 302 4.16 14.74 -12.48
N GLU A 303 4.30 13.90 -13.50
CA GLU A 303 3.43 13.83 -14.68
C GLU A 303 3.48 12.43 -15.29
N ILE A 304 2.51 12.13 -16.17
CA ILE A 304 2.46 10.90 -16.96
C ILE A 304 2.39 11.32 -18.43
N ASP A 305 3.44 11.05 -19.20
CA ASP A 305 3.58 11.46 -20.60
C ASP A 305 3.01 10.40 -21.55
N ASN A 306 1.68 10.30 -21.57
CA ASN A 306 0.93 9.48 -22.52
C ASN A 306 -0.29 10.25 -23.06
N TRP A 307 -1.04 9.65 -23.98
CA TRP A 307 -2.19 10.30 -24.60
C TRP A 307 -3.28 10.71 -23.61
N ARG A 308 -3.50 9.93 -22.55
CA ARG A 308 -4.55 10.21 -21.56
C ARG A 308 -4.19 11.37 -20.65
N TRP A 309 -2.93 11.51 -20.24
CA TRP A 309 -2.52 12.39 -19.15
C TRP A 309 -1.51 13.48 -19.51
N SER A 310 -0.95 13.51 -20.73
CA SER A 310 0.07 14.50 -21.09
C SER A 310 -0.41 15.94 -20.88
N GLY A 311 0.36 16.71 -20.11
CA GLY A 311 0.05 18.08 -19.71
C GLY A 311 -0.89 18.23 -18.51
N VAL A 312 -1.32 17.14 -17.87
CA VAL A 312 -2.01 17.16 -16.57
C VAL A 312 -0.95 17.05 -15.46
N PRO A 313 -0.66 18.13 -14.71
CA PRO A 313 0.26 18.06 -13.59
C PRO A 313 -0.34 17.21 -12.45
N ILE A 314 0.51 16.41 -11.83
CA ILE A 314 0.17 15.57 -10.69
C ILE A 314 0.98 16.06 -9.49
N PHE A 315 0.29 16.48 -8.43
CA PHE A 315 0.91 16.87 -7.18
C PHE A 315 0.64 15.81 -6.13
N LEU A 316 1.66 15.45 -5.37
CA LEU A 316 1.56 14.47 -4.29
C LEU A 316 2.11 15.09 -3.02
N ARG A 317 1.44 14.89 -1.89
CA ARG A 317 1.99 15.16 -0.56
C ARG A 317 1.75 13.98 0.38
N ALA A 318 2.75 13.68 1.19
CA ALA A 318 2.69 12.63 2.20
C ALA A 318 3.45 13.03 3.47
N GLY A 319 2.99 12.64 4.65
CA GLY A 319 3.76 12.87 5.87
C GLY A 319 3.13 12.39 7.17
N LYS A 320 4.00 12.33 8.19
CA LYS A 320 3.69 12.02 9.60
C LYS A 320 3.31 13.28 10.36
N SER A 321 2.64 13.13 11.51
CA SER A 321 2.28 14.24 12.40
C SER A 321 1.60 15.41 11.67
N LEU A 322 0.77 15.09 10.67
CA LEU A 322 -0.08 16.05 9.98
C LEU A 322 -1.40 16.24 10.74
N THR A 323 -2.27 17.12 10.25
CA THR A 323 -3.50 17.51 10.96
C THR A 323 -4.46 16.36 11.21
N GLU A 324 -4.62 15.44 10.25
CA GLU A 324 -5.61 14.35 10.30
C GLU A 324 -5.11 13.14 9.52
N LYS A 325 -5.61 11.94 9.86
CA LYS A 325 -5.35 10.72 9.09
C LYS A 325 -6.27 10.63 7.86
N VAL A 326 -5.70 10.70 6.65
CA VAL A 326 -6.45 10.55 5.40
C VAL A 326 -5.54 10.21 4.21
N THR A 327 -5.99 9.32 3.33
CA THR A 327 -5.44 9.10 1.99
C THR A 327 -6.50 9.43 0.96
N GLU A 328 -6.21 10.39 0.08
CA GLU A 328 -7.15 10.94 -0.90
C GLU A 328 -6.48 11.14 -2.26
N VAL A 329 -7.21 10.83 -3.34
CA VAL A 329 -6.90 11.28 -4.69
C VAL A 329 -8.00 12.24 -5.16
N ARG A 330 -7.61 13.43 -5.61
CA ARG A 330 -8.52 14.48 -6.06
C ARG A 330 -8.20 14.88 -7.48
N LEU A 331 -9.17 14.70 -8.38
CA LEU A 331 -9.10 15.11 -9.77
C LEU A 331 -9.87 16.42 -9.92
N PHE A 332 -9.20 17.47 -10.37
CA PHE A 332 -9.83 18.75 -10.72
C PHE A 332 -10.25 18.72 -12.18
N LEU A 333 -11.52 19.02 -12.47
CA LEU A 333 -12.01 19.09 -13.83
C LEU A 333 -11.73 20.46 -14.45
N ARG A 334 -11.68 20.53 -15.77
CA ARG A 334 -11.57 21.79 -16.51
C ARG A 334 -12.83 22.62 -16.27
N ARG A 335 -12.63 23.93 -16.15
CA ARG A 335 -13.74 24.88 -16.04
C ARG A 335 -14.55 24.87 -17.33
N VAL A 336 -15.88 24.87 -17.17
CA VAL A 336 -16.79 25.14 -18.29
C VAL A 336 -16.58 26.58 -18.80
N PRO A 337 -16.88 26.85 -20.09
CA PRO A 337 -16.89 28.21 -20.62
C PRO A 337 -17.83 29.13 -19.84
N GLN A 338 -17.69 30.45 -20.04
CA GLN A 338 -18.56 31.43 -19.39
C GLN A 338 -20.05 31.14 -19.68
N LEU A 339 -20.84 31.11 -18.62
CA LEU A 339 -22.26 30.79 -18.68
C LEU A 339 -23.05 32.01 -19.15
N ALA A 340 -23.27 32.10 -20.47
CA ALA A 340 -23.91 33.24 -21.11
C ALA A 340 -25.40 33.42 -20.74
N PHE A 341 -26.05 32.38 -20.21
CA PHE A 341 -27.44 32.43 -19.76
C PHE A 341 -27.62 33.06 -18.38
N LEU A 342 -26.53 33.37 -17.66
CA LEU A 342 -26.61 34.03 -16.36
C LEU A 342 -26.65 35.55 -16.52
N PRO A 343 -27.41 36.27 -15.67
CA PRO A 343 -27.44 37.74 -15.68
C PRO A 343 -26.07 38.36 -15.35
N HIS A 344 -25.20 37.63 -14.65
CA HIS A 344 -23.81 38.00 -14.40
C HIS A 344 -22.91 36.89 -14.93
N ARG A 345 -22.21 37.15 -16.04
CA ARG A 345 -21.28 36.18 -16.64
C ARG A 345 -20.20 35.84 -15.62
N ARG A 346 -20.20 34.60 -15.15
CA ARG A 346 -19.22 34.08 -14.20
C ARG A 346 -18.73 32.72 -14.68
N THR A 347 -17.50 32.40 -14.32
CA THR A 347 -16.95 31.06 -14.46
C THR A 347 -17.21 30.32 -13.15
N ALA A 348 -17.86 29.16 -13.22
CA ALA A 348 -18.02 28.30 -12.05
C ALA A 348 -16.66 27.78 -11.58
N GLU A 349 -16.55 27.46 -10.29
CA GLU A 349 -15.41 26.67 -9.81
C GLU A 349 -15.42 25.30 -10.50
N PRO A 350 -14.24 24.72 -10.76
CA PRO A 350 -14.15 23.43 -11.43
C PRO A 350 -14.81 22.36 -10.57
N ASN A 351 -15.48 21.42 -11.24
CA ASN A 351 -15.95 20.22 -10.57
C ASN A 351 -14.75 19.38 -10.11
N GLN A 352 -14.97 18.54 -9.10
CA GLN A 352 -13.93 17.69 -8.56
C GLN A 352 -14.45 16.27 -8.38
N ILE A 353 -13.63 15.29 -8.73
CA ILE A 353 -13.83 13.88 -8.37
C ILE A 353 -12.84 13.58 -7.25
N VAL A 354 -13.35 13.21 -6.09
CA VAL A 354 -12.56 12.95 -4.89
C VAL A 354 -12.73 11.48 -4.52
N LEU A 355 -11.62 10.76 -4.46
CA LEU A 355 -11.55 9.37 -4.06
C LEU A 355 -10.86 9.31 -2.69
N ARG A 356 -11.60 8.97 -1.65
CA ARG A 356 -10.99 8.67 -0.35
C ARG A 356 -10.61 7.19 -0.33
N ILE A 357 -9.32 6.93 -0.15
CA ILE A 357 -8.74 5.59 -0.09
C ILE A 357 -8.68 5.09 1.36
N ASP A 358 -8.43 5.98 2.31
CA ASP A 358 -8.37 5.65 3.74
C ASP A 358 -8.61 6.90 4.58
N PRO A 359 -9.20 6.81 5.79
CA PRO A 359 -10.12 5.75 6.22
C PRO A 359 -11.48 5.88 5.51
N ASP A 360 -12.38 4.92 5.74
CA ASP A 360 -13.76 4.89 5.20
C ASP A 360 -13.85 5.19 3.70
N PRO A 361 -13.40 4.26 2.84
CA PRO A 361 -13.30 4.47 1.41
C PRO A 361 -14.60 4.95 0.76
N GLY A 362 -14.48 5.81 -0.25
CA GLY A 362 -15.63 6.30 -0.99
C GLY A 362 -15.28 7.30 -2.08
N MET A 363 -16.32 7.78 -2.77
CA MET A 363 -16.21 8.80 -3.80
C MET A 363 -17.11 10.00 -3.48
N ARG A 364 -16.59 11.21 -3.72
CA ARG A 364 -17.36 12.45 -3.74
C ARG A 364 -17.24 13.10 -5.11
N MET A 365 -18.36 13.46 -5.71
CA MET A 365 -18.41 14.43 -6.80
C MET A 365 -18.80 15.80 -6.25
N GLN A 366 -17.94 16.79 -6.43
CA GLN A 366 -18.23 18.19 -6.12
C GLN A 366 -18.71 18.91 -7.37
N LEU A 367 -19.96 19.37 -7.32
CA LEU A 367 -20.65 20.11 -8.37
C LEU A 367 -21.01 21.51 -7.87
N ALA A 368 -21.47 22.37 -8.78
CA ALA A 368 -21.95 23.70 -8.44
C ALA A 368 -23.46 23.77 -8.72
N ALA A 369 -24.23 24.33 -7.78
CA ALA A 369 -25.64 24.62 -7.94
C ALA A 369 -25.97 26.06 -7.55
N GLN A 370 -27.08 26.57 -8.05
CA GLN A 370 -27.59 27.91 -7.74
C GLN A 370 -28.88 27.81 -6.95
N VAL A 371 -28.95 28.47 -5.80
CA VAL A 371 -30.16 28.60 -4.96
C VAL A 371 -30.35 30.09 -4.67
N ASP A 372 -31.53 30.62 -5.00
CA ASP A 372 -31.89 32.03 -4.77
C ASP A 372 -30.92 33.09 -5.33
N GLY A 373 -30.18 32.74 -6.38
CA GLY A 373 -29.19 33.62 -7.02
C GLY A 373 -27.75 33.38 -6.57
N ASP A 374 -27.54 32.72 -5.42
CA ASP A 374 -26.24 32.39 -4.86
C ASP A 374 -25.76 31.00 -5.30
N TRP A 375 -24.45 30.88 -5.51
CA TRP A 375 -23.81 29.64 -5.93
C TRP A 375 -23.22 28.90 -4.74
N HIS A 376 -23.51 27.60 -4.67
CA HIS A 376 -23.05 26.72 -3.61
C HIS A 376 -22.44 25.44 -4.19
N ASP A 377 -21.45 24.91 -3.47
CA ASP A 377 -20.94 23.58 -3.73
C ASP A 377 -21.99 22.53 -3.33
N VAL A 378 -22.22 21.57 -4.21
CA VAL A 378 -23.05 20.39 -3.97
C VAL A 378 -22.15 19.17 -3.95
N HIS A 379 -22.26 18.37 -2.89
CA HIS A 379 -21.49 17.14 -2.73
C HIS A 379 -22.39 15.93 -2.94
N LEU A 380 -22.04 15.09 -3.91
CA LEU A 380 -22.64 13.78 -4.12
C LEU A 380 -21.68 12.73 -3.56
N ASP A 381 -21.98 12.21 -2.38
CA ASP A 381 -21.12 11.28 -1.64
C ASP A 381 -21.66 9.84 -1.74
N SER A 382 -20.78 8.88 -2.00
CA SER A 382 -21.01 7.45 -1.84
C SER A 382 -19.90 6.85 -0.98
N LEU A 383 -20.28 6.08 0.04
CA LEU A 383 -19.37 5.43 0.99
C LEU A 383 -19.38 3.93 0.76
N PHE A 384 -18.22 3.35 0.42
CA PHE A 384 -18.14 1.93 0.07
C PHE A 384 -18.43 1.03 1.28
N VAL A 385 -17.99 1.39 2.48
CA VAL A 385 -18.25 0.61 3.71
C VAL A 385 -19.75 0.49 4.02
N THR A 386 -20.51 1.57 3.81
CA THR A 386 -21.97 1.55 4.06
C THR A 386 -22.70 0.67 3.06
N ASP A 387 -22.21 0.62 1.82
CA ASP A 387 -22.84 -0.13 0.73
C ASP A 387 -22.37 -1.60 0.67
N LEU A 388 -21.18 -1.93 1.21
CA LEU A 388 -20.50 -3.23 1.01
C LEU A 388 -20.19 -4.05 2.30
N GLY A 389 -20.28 -3.50 3.52
CA GLY A 389 -20.09 -4.24 4.79
C GLY A 389 -18.77 -3.98 5.54
N GLU A 390 -18.45 -4.79 6.57
CA GLU A 390 -17.19 -4.66 7.35
C GLU A 390 -15.99 -4.93 6.42
N PRO A 391 -15.07 -3.96 6.25
CA PRO A 391 -13.94 -4.14 5.35
C PRO A 391 -12.98 -5.22 5.86
N GLU A 392 -12.52 -6.07 4.96
CA GLU A 392 -11.43 -6.99 5.23
C GLU A 392 -10.16 -6.18 5.57
N THR A 393 -9.36 -6.64 6.53
CA THR A 393 -8.08 -5.95 6.80
C THR A 393 -7.11 -6.22 5.65
N PRO A 394 -6.20 -5.30 5.28
CA PRO A 394 -5.36 -5.53 4.11
C PRO A 394 -4.51 -6.80 4.17
N TYR A 395 -4.02 -7.17 5.36
CA TYR A 395 -3.30 -8.43 5.55
C TYR A 395 -4.17 -9.67 5.38
N GLU A 396 -5.45 -9.62 5.76
CA GLU A 396 -6.40 -10.71 5.53
C GLU A 396 -6.60 -10.95 4.02
N VAL A 397 -6.81 -9.88 3.27
CA VAL A 397 -6.95 -9.92 1.80
C VAL A 397 -5.68 -10.51 1.17
N LEU A 398 -4.50 -9.99 1.55
CA LEU A 398 -3.24 -10.41 0.96
C LEU A 398 -2.87 -11.86 1.32
N PHE A 399 -3.10 -12.33 2.54
CA PHE A 399 -2.87 -13.73 2.88
C PHE A 399 -3.78 -14.66 2.08
N HIS A 400 -5.06 -14.33 1.95
CA HIS A 400 -5.98 -15.14 1.15
C HIS A 400 -5.58 -15.14 -0.33
N ALA A 401 -5.24 -13.99 -0.91
CA ALA A 401 -4.76 -13.87 -2.28
C ALA A 401 -3.48 -14.69 -2.51
N ALA A 402 -2.51 -14.62 -1.59
CA ALA A 402 -1.26 -15.39 -1.68
C ALA A 402 -1.50 -16.91 -1.59
N LEU A 403 -2.42 -17.37 -0.72
CA LEU A 403 -2.77 -18.77 -0.56
C LEU A 403 -3.49 -19.33 -1.80
N THR A 404 -4.38 -18.53 -2.40
CA THR A 404 -5.14 -18.92 -3.60
C THR A 404 -4.38 -18.68 -4.90
N GLY A 405 -3.26 -17.94 -4.86
CA GLY A 405 -2.45 -17.63 -6.03
C GLY A 405 -2.94 -16.44 -6.86
N ASP A 406 -3.81 -15.61 -6.29
CA ASP A 406 -4.20 -14.34 -6.90
C ASP A 406 -3.06 -13.32 -6.78
N ARG A 407 -2.42 -13.03 -7.92
CA ARG A 407 -1.27 -12.12 -8.03
C ARG A 407 -1.68 -10.65 -8.22
N GLY A 408 -2.97 -10.33 -8.39
CA GLY A 408 -3.43 -8.98 -8.76
C GLY A 408 -3.14 -7.92 -7.70
N LEU A 409 -2.96 -8.35 -6.45
CA LEU A 409 -2.70 -7.50 -5.29
C LEU A 409 -1.21 -7.41 -4.91
N PHE A 410 -0.31 -7.98 -5.72
CA PHE A 410 1.12 -7.96 -5.49
C PHE A 410 1.83 -7.20 -6.61
N ALA A 411 2.81 -6.38 -6.24
CA ALA A 411 3.58 -5.62 -7.21
C ALA A 411 4.53 -6.56 -7.99
N ARG A 412 4.49 -6.46 -9.32
CA ARG A 412 5.40 -7.17 -10.21
C ARG A 412 6.77 -6.47 -10.27
N GLU A 413 7.82 -7.22 -10.54
CA GLU A 413 9.21 -6.75 -10.67
C GLU A 413 9.33 -5.43 -11.44
N ASP A 414 8.79 -5.39 -12.65
CA ASP A 414 8.91 -4.25 -13.57
C ASP A 414 8.33 -2.96 -12.97
N SER A 415 7.19 -3.07 -12.28
CA SER A 415 6.59 -1.95 -11.56
C SER A 415 7.46 -1.47 -10.39
N ILE A 416 8.13 -2.38 -9.68
CA ILE A 416 9.04 -2.01 -8.59
C ILE A 416 10.27 -1.29 -9.13
N GLU A 417 10.88 -1.77 -10.19
CA GLU A 417 12.05 -1.12 -10.80
C GLU A 417 11.70 0.25 -11.37
N GLU A 418 10.57 0.37 -12.06
CA GLU A 418 10.12 1.65 -12.60
C GLU A 418 9.80 2.67 -11.50
N THR A 419 9.19 2.25 -10.40
CA THR A 419 8.94 3.15 -9.27
C THR A 419 10.23 3.59 -8.58
N TRP A 420 11.24 2.72 -8.47
CA TRP A 420 12.58 3.12 -8.01
C TRP A 420 13.25 4.10 -8.98
N ARG A 421 13.22 3.82 -10.30
CA ARG A 421 13.71 4.74 -11.35
C ARG A 421 13.09 6.13 -11.23
N ILE A 422 11.79 6.20 -10.96
CA ILE A 422 11.05 7.45 -10.80
C ILE A 422 11.58 8.25 -9.59
N VAL A 423 11.76 7.60 -8.44
CA VAL A 423 12.15 8.31 -7.19
C VAL A 423 13.65 8.50 -7.01
N GLN A 424 14.49 7.74 -7.71
CA GLN A 424 15.95 7.73 -7.53
C GLN A 424 16.60 9.13 -7.50
N PRO A 425 16.25 10.09 -8.38
CA PRO A 425 16.87 11.41 -8.32
C PRO A 425 16.68 12.15 -6.99
N LEU A 426 15.57 11.89 -6.28
CA LEU A 426 15.30 12.45 -4.96
C LEU A 426 16.09 11.77 -3.84
N LEU A 427 16.53 10.52 -4.06
CA LEU A 427 17.43 9.82 -3.14
C LEU A 427 18.86 10.31 -3.30
N ASP A 428 19.31 10.50 -4.54
CA ASP A 428 20.66 10.95 -4.86
C ASP A 428 20.88 12.43 -4.50
N LYS A 429 19.83 13.25 -4.69
CA LYS A 429 19.86 14.71 -4.46
C LYS A 429 18.66 15.13 -3.61
N PRO A 430 18.64 14.75 -2.32
CA PRO A 430 17.48 14.96 -1.47
C PRO A 430 17.19 16.45 -1.20
N GLY A 431 18.19 17.33 -1.26
CA GLY A 431 17.98 18.75 -0.99
C GLY A 431 17.73 19.06 0.49
N GLU A 432 17.25 20.27 0.77
CA GLU A 432 17.03 20.77 2.14
C GLU A 432 15.77 20.16 2.77
N VAL A 433 15.78 20.06 4.10
CA VAL A 433 14.63 19.64 4.91
C VAL A 433 14.08 20.84 5.66
N HIS A 434 12.80 21.12 5.46
CA HIS A 434 12.10 22.24 6.08
C HIS A 434 11.40 21.80 7.38
N PRO A 435 11.57 22.52 8.49
CA PRO A 435 10.83 22.20 9.72
C PRO A 435 9.34 22.49 9.55
N TYR A 436 8.49 21.73 10.23
CA TYR A 436 7.07 22.05 10.36
C TYR A 436 6.53 21.63 11.72
N GLU A 437 5.49 22.31 12.19
CA GLU A 437 4.90 22.00 13.49
C GLU A 437 4.02 20.74 13.41
N PRO A 438 4.13 19.81 14.38
CA PRO A 438 3.20 18.69 14.50
C PRO A 438 1.74 19.16 14.51
N GLY A 439 0.87 18.49 13.75
CA GLY A 439 -0.54 18.84 13.57
C GLY A 439 -0.80 19.88 12.48
N SER A 440 0.24 20.44 11.84
CA SER A 440 0.09 21.28 10.65
C SER A 440 -0.05 20.47 9.35
N TRP A 441 -0.24 21.13 8.21
CA TRP A 441 -0.30 20.48 6.88
C TRP A 441 1.08 20.33 6.20
N GLY A 442 2.16 20.40 7.00
CA GLY A 442 3.53 20.40 6.50
C GLY A 442 4.11 21.81 6.31
N PRO A 443 5.33 21.90 5.74
CA PRO A 443 6.04 23.16 5.55
C PRO A 443 5.35 24.10 4.54
N GLU A 444 5.49 25.41 4.71
CA GLU A 444 4.90 26.43 3.83
C GLU A 444 5.40 26.30 2.37
N GLU A 445 6.62 25.81 2.19
CA GLU A 445 7.24 25.55 0.90
C GLU A 445 6.40 24.60 0.04
N ALA A 446 5.62 23.68 0.65
CA ALA A 446 4.70 22.82 -0.10
C ALA A 446 3.58 23.60 -0.80
N GLN A 447 3.21 24.80 -0.30
CA GLN A 447 2.25 25.69 -0.95
C GLN A 447 2.85 26.39 -2.17
N THR A 448 4.17 26.61 -2.18
CA THR A 448 4.86 27.21 -3.33
C THR A 448 4.88 26.28 -4.53
N LEU A 449 4.87 24.96 -4.29
CA LEU A 449 4.87 23.94 -5.33
C LEU A 449 3.63 24.01 -6.24
N VAL A 450 2.48 24.39 -5.67
CA VAL A 450 1.20 24.53 -6.38
C VAL A 450 0.91 25.99 -6.81
N ARG A 451 1.90 26.88 -6.76
CA ARG A 451 1.71 28.26 -7.24
C ARG A 451 1.44 28.27 -8.74
N GLY A 452 0.34 28.92 -9.14
CA GLY A 452 -0.15 28.92 -10.53
C GLY A 452 -1.04 27.73 -10.89
N HIS A 453 -1.33 26.87 -9.90
CA HIS A 453 -2.16 25.68 -9.99
C HIS A 453 -3.29 25.74 -8.96
N HIS A 454 -4.10 24.68 -8.85
CA HIS A 454 -5.07 24.58 -7.78
C HIS A 454 -4.36 24.51 -6.43
N ARG A 455 -4.79 25.33 -5.45
CA ARG A 455 -4.28 25.22 -4.08
C ARG A 455 -4.62 23.84 -3.50
N TRP A 456 -3.80 23.36 -2.58
CA TRP A 456 -4.17 22.21 -1.73
C TRP A 456 -5.52 22.48 -1.06
N GLN A 457 -6.48 21.59 -1.29
CA GLN A 457 -7.78 21.67 -0.62
C GLN A 457 -7.72 20.99 0.75
N GLU A 458 -8.68 21.33 1.60
CA GLU A 458 -8.98 20.53 2.78
C GLU A 458 -9.49 19.14 2.31
N PRO A 459 -8.88 18.04 2.79
CA PRO A 459 -9.34 16.70 2.42
C PRO A 459 -10.79 16.45 2.83
N TRP A 460 -11.44 15.52 2.13
CA TRP A 460 -12.78 15.05 2.48
C TRP A 460 -12.69 14.03 3.62
N PHE A 461 -12.90 14.49 4.85
CA PHE A 461 -12.89 13.62 6.02
C PHE A 461 -14.15 12.74 6.14
N PRO A 462 -14.05 11.57 6.79
CA PRO A 462 -15.22 10.83 7.21
C PRO A 462 -16.12 11.69 8.09
N GLN A 463 -17.44 11.57 7.90
CA GLN A 463 -18.36 12.23 8.81
C GLN A 463 -18.27 11.53 10.17
N LYS A 464 -17.96 12.27 11.24
CA LYS A 464 -18.11 11.75 12.60
C LYS A 464 -19.59 11.35 12.76
N THR A 465 -19.88 10.06 12.74
CA THR A 465 -21.22 9.56 13.08
C THR A 465 -21.58 10.17 14.42
N LYS A 466 -22.57 11.07 14.44
CA LYS A 466 -23.22 11.45 15.69
C LYS A 466 -23.72 10.16 16.28
N SER A 467 -23.08 9.69 17.36
CA SER A 467 -23.61 8.61 18.16
C SER A 467 -25.05 8.99 18.50
N SER A 468 -26.00 8.27 17.93
CA SER A 468 -27.37 8.29 18.40
C SER A 468 -27.33 7.88 19.87
N LYS A 469 -27.50 8.86 20.76
CA LYS A 469 -27.77 8.61 22.18
C LYS A 469 -29.09 7.88 22.34
#